data_AF-N6UKU1-F1
#
_entry.id   AF-N6UKU1-F1
#
_cell.length_a   1.000
_cell.length_b   1.000
_cell.length_c   1.000
_cell.angle_alpha   90.00
_cell.angle_beta   90.00
_cell.angle_gamma   90.00
#
_symmetry.space_group_name_H-M   'P 1'
#
loop_
_entity.id
_entity.type
_entity.pdbx_description
1 polymer ?
#
loop_
_entity_poly.entity_id
_entity_poly.type
_entity_poly.pdbx_seq_one_letter_code
_entity_poly.pdbx_strand_id
1 'polypeptide(L)'
;MEILLLSDKTRIPMSQLIDQKPASEAFDEKIRNRAMTLERLAQAKDERLKQNLKIRLEWEREQEKLKEIQLEKERKLEEERAQQEKHVKELLDFLEQGGDTPEHLKRTMETNPGKKPCPFFQKVCACRFFDTCSRNHIRPGVSSTLLITNFFTHISLEVKENEHGSDSSLEFEKEDTFKYYKDFFYDVILELEKCGKIRRFVTCCNHEPHLRGNVYIQYETTREALSSYHKFNGSFYAGKQLNVEFCSISNWRNAICGLFFRNK
;
A
#
# COMPACT_ATOMS: atom_id res chain seq x y z
N MET A 1 -67.35 -7.12 -105.94
CA MET A 1 -66.17 -6.60 -106.66
C MET A 1 -65.16 -6.21 -105.61
N GLU A 2 -64.22 -7.11 -105.33
CA GLU A 2 -62.88 -7.18 -105.93
C GLU A 2 -61.89 -6.37 -105.06
N ILE A 3 -60.98 -7.05 -104.32
CA ILE A 3 -59.61 -7.46 -104.75
C ILE A 3 -58.68 -6.22 -104.71
N LEU A 4 -57.50 -6.15 -104.09
CA LEU A 4 -56.53 -7.12 -103.57
C LEU A 4 -55.55 -6.39 -102.61
N LEU A 5 -55.03 -7.19 -101.67
CA LEU A 5 -53.68 -7.23 -101.06
C LEU A 5 -52.68 -6.08 -101.25
N LEU A 6 -52.00 -5.73 -100.15
CA LEU A 6 -50.53 -5.75 -100.07
C LEU A 6 -50.08 -6.02 -98.61
N SER A 7 -49.26 -7.05 -98.45
CA SER A 7 -48.38 -7.40 -97.33
C SER A 7 -47.40 -6.24 -97.02
N ASP A 8 -46.74 -6.07 -95.86
CA ASP A 8 -46.05 -7.03 -95.01
C ASP A 8 -45.44 -6.27 -93.80
N LYS A 9 -45.20 -6.98 -92.69
CA LYS A 9 -44.20 -6.69 -91.62
C LYS A 9 -44.31 -5.39 -90.80
N THR A 10 -44.91 -5.51 -89.62
CA THR A 10 -44.19 -5.48 -88.31
C THR A 10 -45.18 -5.77 -87.19
N ARG A 11 -45.10 -6.97 -86.60
CA ARG A 11 -45.81 -7.30 -85.37
C ARG A 11 -45.20 -6.48 -84.24
N ILE A 12 -45.99 -5.58 -83.66
CA ILE A 12 -45.76 -5.08 -82.30
C ILE A 12 -46.48 -6.06 -81.36
N PRO A 13 -45.77 -6.72 -80.44
CA PRO A 13 -46.41 -7.07 -79.19
C PRO A 13 -45.51 -6.62 -78.06
N MET A 14 -45.86 -5.49 -77.45
CA MET A 14 -45.29 -5.10 -76.17
C MET A 14 -46.42 -4.54 -75.32
N SER A 15 -47.02 -5.45 -74.57
CA SER A 15 -47.72 -5.23 -73.32
C SER A 15 -46.82 -4.57 -72.26
N GLN A 16 -46.11 -3.51 -72.63
CA GLN A 16 -45.28 -2.68 -71.75
C GLN A 16 -45.40 -1.21 -72.17
N LEU A 17 -46.63 -0.72 -72.36
CA LEU A 17 -46.91 0.67 -72.03
C LEU A 17 -47.04 0.72 -70.51
N ILE A 18 -45.87 0.78 -69.85
CA ILE A 18 -45.77 1.12 -68.44
C ILE A 18 -46.41 2.49 -68.31
N ASP A 19 -47.42 2.54 -67.45
CA ASP A 19 -48.17 3.72 -67.03
C ASP A 19 -47.20 4.83 -66.57
N GLN A 20 -46.74 5.67 -67.50
CA GLN A 20 -45.87 6.80 -67.18
C GLN A 20 -46.77 7.94 -66.70
N LYS A 21 -46.75 8.19 -65.39
CA LYS A 21 -47.42 9.35 -64.78
C LYS A 21 -47.07 10.63 -65.56
N PRO A 22 -48.01 11.56 -65.75
CA PRO A 22 -47.76 12.81 -66.46
C PRO A 22 -46.61 13.58 -65.82
N ALA A 23 -45.74 14.19 -66.63
CA ALA A 23 -44.50 14.82 -66.19
C ALA A 23 -44.66 15.89 -65.10
N SER A 24 -45.84 16.52 -65.01
CA SER A 24 -46.21 17.47 -63.95
C SER A 24 -46.37 16.79 -62.59
N GLU A 25 -47.04 15.65 -62.52
CA GLU A 25 -47.25 14.91 -61.27
C GLU A 25 -45.94 14.33 -60.71
N ALA A 26 -45.05 13.86 -61.60
CA ALA A 26 -43.72 13.38 -61.21
C ALA A 26 -42.81 14.51 -60.66
N PHE A 27 -42.96 15.73 -61.18
CA PHE A 27 -42.24 16.91 -60.69
C PHE A 27 -42.76 17.36 -59.32
N ASP A 28 -44.08 17.40 -59.13
CA ASP A 28 -44.70 17.73 -57.84
C ASP A 28 -44.39 16.69 -56.77
N GLU A 29 -44.37 15.40 -57.14
CA GLU A 29 -43.94 14.30 -56.25
C GLU A 29 -42.48 14.46 -55.83
N LYS A 30 -41.59 14.89 -56.74
CA LYS A 30 -40.18 15.15 -56.45
C LYS A 30 -39.98 16.35 -55.50
N ILE A 31 -40.79 17.41 -55.66
CA ILE A 31 -40.79 18.57 -54.74
C ILE A 31 -41.26 18.15 -53.34
N ARG A 32 -42.37 17.39 -53.24
CA ARG A 32 -42.87 16.86 -51.96
C ARG A 32 -41.84 15.97 -51.26
N ASN A 33 -41.20 15.07 -51.99
CA ASN A 33 -40.16 14.19 -51.44
C ASN A 33 -38.93 14.98 -50.96
N ARG A 34 -38.52 16.02 -51.69
CA ARG A 34 -37.43 16.91 -51.27
C ARG A 34 -37.79 17.71 -50.01
N ALA A 35 -39.00 18.24 -49.93
CA ALA A 35 -39.50 18.93 -48.75
C ALA A 35 -39.53 18.00 -47.52
N MET A 36 -40.05 16.78 -47.68
CA MET A 36 -40.08 15.76 -46.63
C MET A 36 -38.67 15.35 -46.16
N THR A 37 -37.71 15.26 -47.10
CA THR A 37 -36.31 14.94 -46.79
C THR A 37 -35.63 16.08 -46.04
N LEU A 38 -35.87 17.33 -46.44
CA LEU A 38 -35.34 18.51 -45.74
C LEU A 38 -35.92 18.64 -44.32
N GLU A 39 -37.20 18.32 -44.15
CA GLU A 39 -37.87 18.31 -42.84
C GLU A 39 -37.28 17.21 -41.93
N ARG A 40 -37.08 15.99 -42.44
CA ARG A 40 -36.39 14.91 -41.71
C ARG A 40 -34.95 15.29 -41.32
N LEU A 41 -34.21 15.95 -42.22
CA LEU A 41 -32.86 16.44 -41.93
C LEU A 41 -32.87 17.54 -40.86
N ALA A 42 -33.87 18.43 -40.87
CA ALA A 42 -34.04 19.46 -39.85
C ALA A 42 -34.38 18.84 -38.47
N GLN A 43 -35.29 17.86 -38.43
CA GLN A 43 -35.63 17.11 -37.22
C GLN A 43 -34.41 16.36 -36.66
N ALA A 44 -33.67 15.63 -37.49
CA ALA A 44 -32.46 14.93 -37.07
C ALA A 44 -31.37 15.88 -36.54
N LYS A 45 -31.25 17.09 -37.09
CA LYS A 45 -30.34 18.13 -36.57
C LYS A 45 -30.79 18.66 -35.20
N ASP A 46 -32.08 18.91 -35.03
CA ASP A 46 -32.66 19.38 -33.76
C ASP A 46 -32.53 18.32 -32.66
N GLU A 47 -32.81 17.06 -32.97
CA GLU A 47 -32.59 15.93 -32.06
C GLU A 47 -31.13 15.80 -31.65
N ARG A 48 -30.19 15.89 -32.61
CA ARG A 48 -28.75 15.84 -32.32
C ARG A 48 -28.32 17.03 -31.46
N LEU A 49 -28.87 18.23 -31.68
CA LEU A 49 -28.58 19.39 -30.86
C LEU A 49 -29.08 19.19 -29.42
N LYS A 50 -30.31 18.70 -29.23
CA LYS A 50 -30.87 18.36 -27.92
C LYS A 50 -30.04 17.29 -27.20
N GLN A 51 -29.62 16.25 -27.90
CA GLN A 51 -28.77 15.20 -27.34
C GLN A 51 -27.39 15.74 -26.94
N ASN A 52 -26.76 16.56 -27.77
CA ASN A 52 -25.48 17.19 -27.45
C ASN A 52 -25.57 18.13 -26.24
N LEU A 53 -26.66 18.90 -26.13
CA LEU A 53 -26.91 19.76 -24.97
C LEU A 53 -27.09 18.94 -23.69
N LYS A 54 -27.82 17.82 -23.76
CA LYS A 54 -27.99 16.91 -22.63
C LYS A 54 -26.65 16.30 -22.19
N ILE A 55 -25.84 15.82 -23.13
CA ILE A 55 -24.50 15.27 -22.85
C ILE A 55 -23.61 16.34 -22.19
N ARG A 56 -23.62 17.58 -22.70
CA ARG A 56 -22.83 18.68 -22.13
C ARG A 56 -23.24 18.99 -20.69
N LEU A 57 -24.54 19.11 -20.42
CA LEU A 57 -25.07 19.36 -19.07
C LEU A 57 -24.76 18.21 -18.10
N GLU A 58 -24.86 16.95 -18.56
CA GLU A 58 -24.47 15.80 -17.76
C GLU A 58 -22.96 15.79 -17.47
N TRP A 59 -22.13 16.11 -18.47
CA TRP A 59 -20.68 16.22 -18.31
C TRP A 59 -20.29 17.34 -17.34
N GLU A 60 -20.91 18.51 -17.43
CA GLU A 60 -20.69 19.64 -16.49
C GLU A 60 -21.04 19.26 -15.05
N ARG A 61 -22.19 18.62 -14.81
CA ARG A 61 -22.55 18.12 -13.47
C ARG A 61 -21.57 17.09 -12.94
N GLU A 62 -21.08 16.20 -13.79
CA GLU A 62 -20.11 15.19 -13.39
C GLU A 62 -18.75 15.83 -13.05
N GLN A 63 -18.33 16.85 -13.80
CA GLN A 63 -17.13 17.64 -13.49
C GLN A 63 -17.25 18.37 -12.14
N GLU A 64 -18.42 18.93 -11.83
CA GLU A 64 -18.68 19.57 -10.53
C GLU A 64 -18.58 18.56 -9.38
N LYS A 65 -19.22 17.40 -9.50
CA LYS A 65 -19.12 16.33 -8.50
C LYS A 65 -17.69 15.84 -8.29
N LEU A 66 -16.91 15.68 -9.36
CA LEU A 66 -15.51 15.27 -9.26
C LEU A 66 -14.67 16.32 -8.51
N LYS A 67 -14.92 17.61 -8.76
CA LYS A 67 -14.26 18.70 -8.03
C LYS A 67 -14.64 18.70 -6.56
N GLU A 68 -15.90 18.48 -6.22
CA GLU A 68 -16.36 18.38 -4.83
C GLU A 68 -15.70 17.20 -4.10
N ILE A 69 -15.65 16.02 -4.73
CA ILE A 69 -14.98 14.84 -4.17
C ILE A 69 -13.49 15.10 -3.97
N GLN A 70 -12.84 15.79 -4.92
CA GLN A 70 -11.43 16.12 -4.82
C GLN A 70 -11.17 17.11 -3.68
N LEU A 71 -11.97 18.17 -3.57
CA LEU A 71 -11.86 19.15 -2.49
C LEU A 71 -12.07 18.52 -1.11
N GLU A 72 -13.03 17.60 -0.98
CA GLU A 72 -13.26 16.86 0.27
C GLU A 72 -12.07 15.96 0.62
N LYS A 73 -11.46 15.29 -0.37
CA LYS A 73 -10.23 14.49 -0.16
C LYS A 73 -9.06 15.37 0.28
N GLU A 74 -8.88 16.52 -0.35
CA GLU A 74 -7.83 17.47 0.00
C GLU A 74 -8.03 18.03 1.41
N ARG A 75 -9.27 18.40 1.79
CA ARG A 75 -9.57 18.85 3.16
C ARG A 75 -9.28 17.78 4.21
N LYS A 76 -9.71 16.54 3.97
CA LYS A 76 -9.41 15.41 4.88
C LYS A 76 -7.92 15.18 5.03
N LEU A 77 -7.18 15.23 3.92
CA LEU A 77 -5.72 15.10 3.94
C LEU A 77 -5.07 16.23 4.72
N GLU A 78 -5.55 17.47 4.57
CA GLU A 78 -5.05 18.63 5.33
C GLU A 78 -5.35 18.50 6.83
N GLU A 79 -6.56 18.08 7.21
CA GLU A 79 -6.94 17.80 8.59
C GLU A 79 -6.04 16.71 9.22
N GLU A 80 -5.80 15.61 8.49
CA GLU A 80 -4.89 14.54 8.91
C GLU A 80 -3.46 15.05 9.09
N ARG A 81 -2.96 15.86 8.15
CA ARG A 81 -1.62 16.47 8.24
C ARG A 81 -1.51 17.43 9.43
N ALA A 82 -2.49 18.29 9.64
CA ALA A 82 -2.51 19.21 10.79
C ALA A 82 -2.54 18.45 12.12
N GLN A 83 -3.31 17.36 12.20
CA GLN A 83 -3.33 16.48 13.37
C GLN A 83 -1.96 15.80 13.59
N GLN A 84 -1.33 15.33 12.52
CA GLN A 84 0.00 14.72 12.58
C GLN A 84 1.07 15.73 13.02
N GLU A 85 1.06 16.95 12.48
CA GLU A 85 1.96 18.03 12.88
C GLU A 85 1.80 18.40 14.35
N LYS A 86 0.55 18.44 14.85
CA LYS A 86 0.28 18.65 16.27
C LYS A 86 0.89 17.54 17.14
N HIS A 87 0.70 16.27 16.77
CA HIS A 87 1.32 15.15 17.51
C HIS A 87 2.85 15.19 17.46
N VAL A 88 3.44 15.55 16.32
CA VAL A 88 4.90 15.71 16.19
C VAL A 88 5.39 16.84 17.08
N LYS A 89 4.68 17.96 17.14
CA LYS A 89 5.03 19.08 18.01
C LYS A 89 4.99 18.68 19.49
N GLU A 90 3.91 18.03 19.93
CA GLU A 90 3.79 17.52 21.30
C GLU A 90 4.92 16.53 21.66
N LEU A 91 5.32 15.69 20.69
CA LEU A 91 6.44 14.78 20.85
C LEU A 91 7.79 15.53 21.00
N LEU A 92 8.04 16.55 20.18
CA LEU A 92 9.25 17.37 20.25
C LEU A 92 9.33 18.14 21.58
N ASP A 93 8.21 18.75 22.00
CA ASP A 93 8.12 19.45 23.29
C ASP A 93 8.45 18.50 24.46
N PHE A 94 7.99 17.24 24.40
CA PHE A 94 8.34 16.22 25.40
C PHE A 94 9.83 15.83 25.38
N LEU A 95 10.44 15.74 24.20
CA LEU A 95 11.87 15.45 24.07
C LEU A 95 12.74 16.58 24.65
N GLU A 96 12.34 17.84 24.43
CA GLU A 96 13.07 19.03 24.91
C GLU A 96 12.87 19.28 26.42
N GLN A 97 11.61 19.41 26.86
CA GLN A 97 11.28 19.87 28.21
C GLN A 97 11.34 18.72 29.24
N GLY A 98 11.22 17.47 28.78
CA GLY A 98 11.06 16.31 29.65
C GLY A 98 9.70 16.32 30.39
N GLY A 99 9.57 15.46 31.39
CA GLY A 99 8.34 15.30 32.17
C GLY A 99 7.71 13.91 32.01
N ASP A 100 6.44 13.79 32.37
CA ASP A 100 5.71 12.54 32.23
C ASP A 100 5.41 12.24 30.76
N THR A 101 5.53 10.98 30.37
CA THR A 101 5.22 10.56 28.99
C THR A 101 3.77 10.88 28.66
N PRO A 102 3.49 11.60 27.55
CA PRO A 102 2.14 11.92 27.10
C PRO A 102 1.21 10.70 27.05
N GLU A 103 -0.04 10.87 27.45
CA GLU A 103 -0.98 9.75 27.60
C GLU A 103 -1.31 9.07 26.27
N HIS A 104 -1.35 9.83 25.18
CA HIS A 104 -1.55 9.30 23.83
C HIS A 104 -0.41 8.36 23.40
N LEU A 105 0.82 8.57 23.90
CA LEU A 105 1.98 7.73 23.65
C LEU A 105 2.01 6.47 24.53
N LYS A 106 1.29 6.48 25.66
CA LYS A 106 1.19 5.31 26.55
C LYS A 106 0.25 4.23 26.03
N ARG A 107 -0.50 4.50 24.95
CA ARG A 107 -1.49 3.56 24.40
C ARG A 107 -0.81 2.27 23.94
N THR A 108 -1.21 1.16 24.54
CA THR A 108 -0.77 -0.18 24.14
C THR A 108 -1.45 -0.62 22.86
N MET A 109 -0.71 -1.31 21.99
CA MET A 109 -1.27 -1.98 20.83
C MET A 109 -1.47 -3.46 21.13
N GLU A 110 -2.63 -3.99 20.78
CA GLU A 110 -2.99 -5.39 20.99
C GLU A 110 -3.34 -6.06 19.67
N THR A 111 -2.69 -7.18 19.37
CA THR A 111 -2.97 -7.94 18.14
C THR A 111 -4.29 -8.71 18.23
N ASN A 112 -4.64 -9.25 19.40
CA ASN A 112 -5.84 -10.06 19.58
C ASN A 112 -6.53 -9.76 20.92
N PRO A 113 -7.22 -8.60 21.02
CA PRO A 113 -7.84 -8.14 22.26
C PRO A 113 -8.80 -9.19 22.85
N GLY A 114 -8.76 -9.35 24.18
CA GLY A 114 -9.62 -10.29 24.91
C GLY A 114 -9.15 -11.75 24.93
N LYS A 115 -8.09 -12.11 24.20
CA LYS A 115 -7.43 -13.42 24.34
C LYS A 115 -6.38 -13.40 25.45
N LYS A 116 -6.03 -14.59 25.96
CA LYS A 116 -4.93 -14.73 26.94
C LYS A 116 -3.60 -14.24 26.33
N PRO A 117 -2.72 -13.59 27.10
CA PRO A 117 -1.44 -13.12 26.61
C PRO A 117 -0.54 -14.27 26.15
N CYS A 118 0.20 -14.04 25.08
CA CYS A 118 1.17 -15.01 24.57
C CYS A 118 2.40 -15.05 25.49
N PRO A 119 2.75 -16.21 26.07
CA PRO A 119 3.87 -16.32 27.01
C PRO A 119 5.22 -16.10 26.32
N PHE A 120 5.33 -16.40 25.02
CA PHE A 120 6.56 -16.15 24.26
C PHE A 120 6.73 -14.65 24.02
N PHE A 121 5.70 -14.01 23.50
CA PHE A 121 5.71 -12.57 23.25
C PHE A 121 5.91 -11.77 24.55
N GLN A 122 5.26 -12.15 25.64
CA GLN A 122 5.41 -11.46 26.92
C GLN A 122 6.86 -11.55 27.49
N LYS A 123 7.61 -12.61 27.15
CA LYS A 123 8.98 -12.81 27.64
C LYS A 123 10.02 -12.11 26.79
N VAL A 124 9.91 -12.23 25.48
CA VAL A 124 10.95 -11.80 24.53
C VAL A 124 10.46 -10.81 23.48
N CYS A 125 9.19 -10.40 23.51
CA CYS A 125 8.57 -9.50 22.53
C CYS A 125 8.66 -10.00 21.07
N ALA A 126 8.82 -11.31 20.91
CA ALA A 126 8.85 -12.02 19.64
C ALA A 126 8.08 -13.33 19.74
N CYS A 127 7.41 -13.72 18.65
CA CYS A 127 6.60 -14.93 18.59
C CYS A 127 6.75 -15.57 17.21
N ARG A 128 6.89 -16.90 17.16
CA ARG A 128 6.97 -17.67 15.90
C ARG A 128 5.76 -17.50 14.97
N PHE A 129 4.62 -17.04 15.51
CA PHE A 129 3.39 -16.83 14.75
C PHE A 129 3.16 -15.37 14.37
N PHE A 130 4.04 -14.44 14.78
CA PHE A 130 3.89 -13.01 14.51
C PHE A 130 2.47 -12.53 14.84
N ASP A 131 1.84 -11.73 13.98
CA ASP A 131 0.51 -11.19 14.24
C ASP A 131 -0.64 -12.18 13.97
N THR A 132 -0.35 -13.37 13.43
CA THR A 132 -1.34 -14.44 13.25
C THR A 132 -1.48 -15.34 14.47
N CYS A 133 -0.86 -14.97 15.60
CA CYS A 133 -0.96 -15.74 16.83
C CYS A 133 -2.40 -15.81 17.35
N SER A 134 -2.80 -16.99 17.81
CA SER A 134 -4.10 -17.19 18.47
C SER A 134 -4.21 -16.56 19.85
N ARG A 135 -3.07 -16.14 20.41
CA ARG A 135 -2.95 -15.47 21.72
C ARG A 135 -2.69 -13.98 21.52
N ASN A 136 -2.96 -13.20 22.55
CA ASN A 136 -2.78 -11.76 22.48
C ASN A 136 -1.31 -11.36 22.59
N HIS A 137 -0.86 -10.46 21.71
CA HIS A 137 0.42 -9.78 21.79
C HIS A 137 0.16 -8.34 22.22
N ILE A 138 0.72 -7.96 23.37
CA ILE A 138 0.54 -6.62 23.95
C ILE A 138 1.85 -5.86 23.75
N ARG A 139 1.85 -4.90 22.84
CA ARG A 139 2.98 -4.02 22.56
C ARG A 139 2.82 -2.72 23.34
N PRO A 140 3.80 -2.30 24.15
CA PRO A 140 3.75 -1.00 24.82
C PRO A 140 3.79 0.12 23.78
N GLY A 141 3.08 1.23 24.05
CA GLY A 141 3.13 2.41 23.19
C GLY A 141 4.52 3.06 23.22
N VAL A 142 5.02 3.36 24.42
CA VAL A 142 6.40 3.81 24.65
C VAL A 142 7.00 3.05 25.82
N SER A 143 8.27 2.69 25.72
CA SER A 143 9.05 1.95 26.70
C SER A 143 10.51 2.40 26.68
N SER A 144 11.26 2.14 27.74
CA SER A 144 12.72 2.34 27.77
C SER A 144 13.48 1.33 26.89
N THR A 145 12.81 0.28 26.41
CA THR A 145 13.44 -0.79 25.64
C THR A 145 12.88 -0.83 24.22
N LEU A 146 13.79 -0.86 23.24
CA LEU A 146 13.52 -0.99 21.83
C LEU A 146 13.91 -2.38 21.33
N LEU A 147 13.18 -2.86 20.33
CA LEU A 147 13.49 -4.04 19.53
C LEU A 147 13.64 -3.60 18.08
N ILE A 148 14.80 -3.89 17.48
CA ILE A 148 15.02 -3.74 16.04
C ILE A 148 15.07 -5.15 15.45
N THR A 149 14.07 -5.47 14.63
CA THR A 149 13.90 -6.85 14.11
C THR A 149 14.88 -7.14 12.98
N ASN A 150 15.60 -8.27 13.09
CA ASN A 150 16.57 -8.72 12.09
C ASN A 150 17.59 -7.61 11.72
N PHE A 151 18.11 -6.90 12.73
CA PHE A 151 19.05 -5.80 12.53
C PHE A 151 20.45 -6.32 12.19
N PHE A 152 20.93 -7.31 12.94
CA PHE A 152 22.18 -7.98 12.62
C PHE A 152 21.93 -9.11 11.63
N THR A 153 22.46 -8.96 10.42
CA THR A 153 22.37 -9.96 9.35
C THR A 153 23.76 -10.52 9.07
N HIS A 154 23.87 -11.85 9.05
CA HIS A 154 25.10 -12.53 8.67
C HIS A 154 24.75 -13.89 8.06
N ILE A 155 25.52 -14.35 7.09
CA ILE A 155 25.24 -15.59 6.35
C ILE A 155 25.13 -16.79 7.29
N SER A 156 25.96 -16.84 8.34
CA SER A 156 25.91 -17.91 9.36
C SER A 156 24.60 -17.94 10.17
N LEU A 157 23.84 -16.85 10.22
CA LEU A 157 22.50 -16.81 10.84
C LEU A 157 21.39 -17.23 9.88
N GLU A 158 21.66 -17.24 8.57
CA GLU A 158 20.68 -17.54 7.53
C GLU A 158 20.66 -19.02 7.13
N VAL A 159 21.75 -19.75 7.38
CA VAL A 159 21.87 -21.18 7.07
C VAL A 159 20.72 -21.94 7.73
N LYS A 160 19.83 -22.47 6.90
CA LYS A 160 18.96 -23.58 7.28
C LYS A 160 19.78 -24.84 7.16
N GLU A 161 19.71 -25.72 8.14
CA GLU A 161 20.08 -27.12 7.97
C GLU A 161 19.17 -27.72 6.88
N ASN A 162 19.52 -27.53 5.62
CA ASN A 162 18.93 -28.29 4.53
C ASN A 162 19.65 -29.65 4.47
N GLU A 163 18.90 -30.74 4.24
CA GLU A 163 19.40 -32.12 4.07
C GLU A 163 20.41 -32.30 2.91
N HIS A 164 20.67 -31.26 2.14
CA HIS A 164 21.76 -31.19 1.18
C HIS A 164 22.71 -30.10 1.65
N GLY A 165 23.83 -30.53 2.25
CA GLY A 165 24.87 -29.66 2.78
C GLY A 165 25.25 -28.60 1.76
N SER A 166 24.79 -27.37 1.97
CA SER A 166 25.36 -26.22 1.29
C SER A 166 26.74 -26.01 1.89
N ASP A 167 27.77 -26.09 1.04
CA ASP A 167 29.19 -25.88 1.36
C ASP A 167 29.44 -24.56 2.13
N SER A 168 28.51 -23.60 2.02
CA SER A 168 28.54 -22.30 2.71
C SER A 168 28.57 -22.35 4.24
N SER A 169 28.19 -23.47 4.88
CA SER A 169 28.31 -23.62 6.35
C SER A 169 29.72 -24.01 6.81
N LEU A 170 30.58 -24.48 5.90
CA LEU A 170 31.95 -24.91 6.21
C LEU A 170 32.98 -23.79 5.95
N GLU A 171 32.58 -22.68 5.32
CA GLU A 171 33.48 -21.60 4.91
C GLU A 171 33.68 -20.49 5.96
N PHE A 172 32.89 -20.46 7.04
CA PHE A 172 33.01 -19.42 8.08
C PHE A 172 33.31 -20.03 9.44
N GLU A 173 34.52 -19.78 9.92
CA GLU A 173 34.89 -20.06 11.30
C GLU A 173 34.06 -19.18 12.25
N LYS A 174 33.86 -19.65 13.50
CA LYS A 174 33.12 -18.87 14.52
C LYS A 174 33.78 -17.51 14.77
N GLU A 175 35.10 -17.48 14.61
CA GLU A 175 36.00 -16.35 14.70
C GLU A 175 35.65 -15.27 13.65
N ASP A 176 35.34 -15.65 12.41
CA ASP A 176 34.95 -14.72 11.36
C ASP A 176 33.58 -14.09 11.66
N THR A 177 32.60 -14.90 12.06
CA THR A 177 31.28 -14.39 12.47
C THR A 177 31.40 -13.37 13.60
N PHE A 178 32.30 -13.62 14.57
CA PHE A 178 32.54 -12.68 15.67
C PHE A 178 33.23 -11.38 15.19
N LYS A 179 34.13 -11.45 14.21
CA LYS A 179 34.73 -10.26 13.59
C LYS A 179 33.66 -9.39 12.93
N TYR A 180 32.80 -9.98 12.08
CA TYR A 180 31.67 -9.27 11.47
C TYR A 180 30.72 -8.67 12.50
N TYR A 181 30.45 -9.40 13.59
CA TYR A 181 29.64 -8.86 14.68
C TYR A 181 30.29 -7.65 15.37
N LYS A 182 31.61 -7.67 15.59
CA LYS A 182 32.31 -6.52 16.17
C LYS A 182 32.22 -5.29 15.28
N ASP A 183 32.42 -5.46 13.98
CA ASP A 183 32.33 -4.35 13.03
C ASP A 183 30.91 -3.75 13.03
N PHE A 184 29.89 -4.60 12.99
CA PHE A 184 28.49 -4.19 13.17
C PHE A 184 28.25 -3.47 14.51
N PHE A 185 28.76 -4.04 15.61
CA PHE A 185 28.55 -3.50 16.95
C PHE A 185 29.14 -2.09 17.07
N TYR A 186 30.37 -1.87 16.61
CA TYR A 186 31.02 -0.56 16.70
C TYR A 186 30.37 0.49 15.81
N ASP A 187 29.87 0.09 14.63
CA ASP A 187 29.14 0.98 13.73
C ASP A 187 27.80 1.43 14.36
N VAL A 188 27.07 0.49 14.95
CA VAL A 188 25.73 0.74 15.49
C VAL A 188 25.74 1.40 16.87
N ILE A 189 26.63 0.98 17.78
CA ILE A 189 26.61 1.43 19.17
C ILE A 189 26.86 2.93 19.28
N LEU A 190 27.79 3.46 18.47
CA LEU A 190 28.14 4.88 18.45
C LEU A 190 26.95 5.76 18.03
N GLU A 191 26.17 5.30 17.05
CA GLU A 191 24.98 6.01 16.61
C GLU A 191 23.84 5.97 17.62
N LEU A 192 23.71 4.86 18.36
CA LEU A 192 22.71 4.69 19.42
C LEU A 192 23.04 5.50 20.67
N GLU A 193 24.33 5.62 21.03
CA GLU A 193 24.79 6.41 22.18
C GLU A 193 24.56 7.91 21.99
N LYS A 194 24.56 8.41 20.74
CA LYS A 194 24.17 9.79 20.44
C LYS A 194 22.74 10.12 20.87
N CYS A 195 21.86 9.12 20.97
CA CYS A 195 20.46 9.31 21.37
C CYS A 195 20.25 9.23 22.89
N GLY A 196 21.21 8.70 23.64
CA GLY A 196 21.12 8.57 25.08
C GLY A 196 21.95 7.43 25.65
N LYS A 197 21.91 7.28 26.98
CA LYS A 197 22.71 6.28 27.69
C LYS A 197 22.09 4.90 27.57
N ILE A 198 22.85 3.96 27.00
CA ILE A 198 22.44 2.57 26.82
C ILE A 198 22.76 1.79 28.10
N ARG A 199 21.72 1.22 28.72
CA ARG A 199 21.84 0.31 29.86
C ARG A 199 22.17 -1.11 29.43
N ARG A 200 21.62 -1.55 28.29
CA ARG A 200 21.86 -2.89 27.75
C ARG A 200 21.70 -2.93 26.24
N PHE A 201 22.62 -3.64 25.60
CA PHE A 201 22.56 -3.99 24.18
C PHE A 201 22.63 -5.52 24.06
N VAL A 202 21.61 -6.14 23.46
CA VAL A 202 21.53 -7.60 23.28
C VAL A 202 21.25 -7.93 21.83
N THR A 203 22.11 -8.73 21.21
CA THR A 203 21.89 -9.25 19.86
C THR A 203 21.57 -10.73 19.92
N CYS A 204 20.51 -11.14 19.22
CA CYS A 204 20.13 -12.53 19.06
C CYS A 204 20.89 -13.21 17.92
N CYS A 205 21.56 -14.32 18.25
CA CYS A 205 22.20 -15.22 17.29
C CYS A 205 21.32 -16.45 16.95
N ASN A 206 19.99 -16.31 17.05
CA ASN A 206 19.04 -17.38 16.73
C ASN A 206 18.96 -17.62 15.23
N HIS A 207 18.65 -18.85 14.81
CA HIS A 207 18.37 -19.18 13.41
C HIS A 207 16.90 -18.99 13.06
N GLU A 208 15.98 -19.04 14.02
CA GLU A 208 14.55 -18.94 13.74
C GLU A 208 14.15 -17.53 13.29
N PRO A 209 13.31 -17.38 12.25
CA PRO A 209 12.99 -16.07 11.65
C PRO A 209 12.42 -15.01 12.61
N HIS A 210 11.76 -15.43 13.68
CA HIS A 210 11.13 -14.52 14.64
C HIS A 210 12.13 -13.92 15.65
N LEU A 211 13.32 -14.50 15.81
CA LEU A 211 14.37 -14.05 16.73
C LEU A 211 15.69 -13.72 16.03
N ARG A 212 15.90 -14.24 14.83
CA ARG A 212 17.14 -14.09 14.06
C ARG A 212 17.54 -12.62 13.92
N GLY A 213 18.76 -12.31 14.36
CA GLY A 213 19.33 -10.98 14.18
C GLY A 213 18.63 -9.87 14.97
N ASN A 214 17.66 -10.20 15.83
CA ASN A 214 16.97 -9.19 16.63
C ASN A 214 17.94 -8.53 17.58
N VAL A 215 17.88 -7.20 17.65
CA VAL A 215 18.69 -6.40 18.55
C VAL A 215 17.77 -5.69 19.51
N TYR A 216 17.98 -5.91 20.81
CA TYR A 216 17.26 -5.25 21.88
C TYR A 216 18.16 -4.21 22.53
N ILE A 217 17.64 -2.98 22.65
CA ILE A 217 18.37 -1.84 23.19
C ILE A 217 17.55 -1.30 24.36
N GLN A 218 18.10 -1.33 25.56
CA GLN A 218 17.50 -0.73 26.74
C GLN A 218 18.23 0.56 27.07
N TYR A 219 17.53 1.69 27.03
CA TYR A 219 18.02 2.98 27.48
C TYR A 219 17.77 3.17 28.98
N GLU A 220 18.46 4.15 29.58
CA GLU A 220 18.26 4.53 30.98
C GLU A 220 16.89 5.18 31.19
N THR A 221 16.44 6.00 30.23
CA THR A 221 15.14 6.68 30.27
C THR A 221 14.28 6.39 29.05
N THR A 222 12.96 6.48 29.24
CA THR A 222 11.95 6.36 28.18
C THR A 222 12.12 7.43 27.09
N ARG A 223 12.58 8.63 27.47
CA ARG A 223 12.79 9.76 26.55
C ARG A 223 13.92 9.49 25.55
N GLU A 224 15.04 8.93 26.02
CA GLU A 224 16.16 8.53 25.17
C GLU A 224 15.75 7.42 24.19
N ALA A 225 15.00 6.43 24.67
CA ALA A 225 14.45 5.38 23.81
C ALA A 225 13.52 5.95 22.74
N LEU A 226 12.70 6.95 23.08
CA LEU A 226 11.82 7.63 22.12
C LEU A 226 12.59 8.45 21.09
N SER A 227 13.65 9.14 21.51
CA SER A 227 14.57 9.83 20.59
C SER A 227 15.23 8.86 19.62
N SER A 228 15.71 7.72 20.12
CA SER A 228 16.29 6.66 19.30
C SER A 228 15.24 6.07 18.34
N TYR A 229 14.04 5.79 18.81
CA TYR A 229 12.95 5.31 17.96
C TYR A 229 12.70 6.26 16.79
N HIS A 230 12.59 7.56 17.04
CA HIS A 230 12.34 8.54 15.99
C HIS A 230 13.49 8.64 14.96
N LYS A 231 14.74 8.48 15.40
CA LYS A 231 15.92 8.51 14.52
C LYS A 231 16.06 7.25 13.66
N PHE A 232 15.83 6.07 14.23
CA PHE A 232 16.15 4.80 13.58
C PHE A 232 14.94 4.14 12.91
N ASN A 233 13.71 4.40 13.35
CA ASN A 233 12.54 3.79 12.75
C ASN A 233 12.35 4.27 11.31
N GLY A 234 12.32 3.34 10.35
CA GLY A 234 12.21 3.66 8.92
C GLY A 234 13.53 4.09 8.24
N SER A 235 14.62 4.25 9.00
CA SER A 235 15.95 4.54 8.46
C SER A 235 16.56 3.30 7.79
N PHE A 236 17.55 3.49 6.93
CA PHE A 236 18.22 2.40 6.21
C PHE A 236 19.59 2.07 6.83
N TYR A 237 19.87 0.78 6.94
CA TYR A 237 21.18 0.24 7.32
C TYR A 237 21.54 -0.92 6.40
N ALA A 238 22.73 -0.89 5.78
CA ALA A 238 23.20 -1.91 4.85
C ALA A 238 22.16 -2.28 3.75
N GLY A 239 21.44 -1.27 3.22
CA GLY A 239 20.41 -1.47 2.18
C GLY A 239 19.07 -2.00 2.68
N LYS A 240 18.89 -2.20 4.00
CA LYS A 240 17.65 -2.66 4.61
C LYS A 240 17.01 -1.55 5.44
N GLN A 241 15.68 -1.41 5.33
CA GLN A 241 14.92 -0.53 6.21
C GLN A 241 14.78 -1.14 7.61
N LEU A 242 15.06 -0.34 8.64
CA LEU A 242 14.94 -0.72 10.04
C LEU A 242 13.49 -0.58 10.51
N ASN A 243 12.96 -1.65 11.09
CA ASN A 243 11.71 -1.64 11.83
C ASN A 243 12.03 -1.64 13.33
N VAL A 244 11.73 -0.54 14.00
CA VAL A 244 11.95 -0.37 15.43
C VAL A 244 10.62 -0.45 16.13
N GLU A 245 10.55 -1.22 17.20
CA GLU A 245 9.34 -1.38 18.00
C GLU A 245 9.66 -1.19 19.49
N PHE A 246 8.74 -0.58 20.23
CA PHE A 246 8.84 -0.54 21.68
C PHE A 246 8.51 -1.92 22.25
N CYS A 247 9.32 -2.36 23.21
CA CYS A 247 9.17 -3.65 23.84
C CYS A 247 9.31 -3.54 25.35
N SER A 248 8.72 -4.47 26.10
CA SER A 248 8.82 -4.49 27.56
C SER A 248 9.32 -5.87 27.98
N ILE A 249 10.58 -5.92 28.42
CA ILE A 249 11.20 -7.12 28.96
C ILE A 249 11.29 -6.97 30.48
N SER A 250 10.45 -7.71 31.19
CA SER A 250 10.38 -7.67 32.65
C SER A 250 11.62 -8.24 33.32
N ASN A 251 12.16 -9.34 32.79
CA ASN A 251 13.35 -9.98 33.34
C ASN A 251 14.23 -10.58 32.24
N TRP A 252 15.38 -9.95 32.03
CA TRP A 252 16.38 -10.40 31.06
C TRP A 252 16.90 -11.81 31.31
N ARG A 253 16.99 -12.26 32.57
CA ARG A 253 17.42 -13.63 32.88
C ARG A 253 16.45 -14.67 32.33
N ASN A 254 15.15 -14.33 32.28
CA ASN A 254 14.11 -15.21 31.75
C ASN A 254 13.96 -15.12 30.22
N ALA A 255 14.49 -14.05 29.62
CA ALA A 255 14.46 -13.81 28.18
C ALA A 255 15.59 -14.55 27.44
N ILE A 256 16.71 -14.80 28.12
CA ILE A 256 17.87 -15.50 27.55
C ILE A 256 17.68 -17.02 27.70
N CYS A 257 18.05 -17.77 26.66
CA CYS A 257 17.98 -19.23 26.67
C CYS A 257 18.89 -19.83 27.76
N GLY A 258 18.33 -20.64 28.66
CA GLY A 258 19.11 -21.30 29.71
C GLY A 258 20.16 -22.29 29.21
N LEU A 259 19.94 -22.91 28.04
CA LEU A 259 20.92 -23.80 27.42
C LEU A 259 22.15 -23.05 26.92
N PHE A 260 21.98 -21.79 26.47
CA PHE A 260 23.08 -20.95 26.04
C PHE A 260 24.07 -20.65 27.17
N PHE A 261 23.58 -20.50 28.41
CA PHE A 261 24.45 -20.30 29.58
C PHE A 261 25.16 -21.59 30.04
N ARG A 262 24.62 -22.77 29.74
CA ARG A 262 25.21 -24.06 30.16
C ARG A 262 26.32 -24.54 29.24
N ASN A 263 26.36 -24.05 28.00
CA ASN A 263 27.32 -24.45 26.98
C ASN A 263 28.47 -23.42 26.81
N LYS A 264 28.74 -22.63 27.85
CA LYS A 264 29.92 -21.76 27.94
C LYS A 264 30.87 -22.27 29.02
#